data_AF-A0A0Q6BEG9-F1
#
_entry.id   AF-A0A0Q6BEG9-F1
#
_cell.length_a   1.000
_cell.length_b   1.000
_cell.length_c   1.000
_cell.angle_alpha   90.00
_cell.angle_beta   90.00
_cell.angle_gamma   90.00
#
_symmetry.space_group_name_H-M   'P 1'
#
loop_
_entity.id
_entity.type
_entity.pdbx_description
1 polymer ?
#
loop_
_entity_poly.entity_id
_entity_poly.type
_entity_poly.pdbx_seq_one_letter_code
_entity_poly.pdbx_strand_id
1 'polypeptide(L)'
;MVTGAESIKTVAIFNEEYIKQFTFKPDEIINNSFEVFIRNKEYDERMEAIEASVKEIKETFSNNEELDSVIRDLGELKGTFGKSANGYSKAGALHKGIGNGNKLENIPAALEPYKAYLRNANNVSWLQWQLKGKDYLDIADNCPYCVTPTEEKKKETILSVAKEYDSKMIEHLNKILQIIGNLSKYFSDETNEKLRKITTNNSTISTEEISYLTEIGGNVTILEEKLTSLKYISFHSFKDVDKVIEKLTEYEIKIEYLAKLDSSHTRKIVDSINEKLKALINKATDIQKAVGIQKSNIQKTIQAYKKEINSFLQYSGYKYFVDIEDENNVYKMKLKHIDSTNAVQKGDQYLSFGERNAFSLVLFMYDSLKNNPDLIILDDPISSFDRNKKYAILETLFRREKSFKNKTVLMLTHDFEPVIDVIHTLSGKFQEPIASFLTSSSGKVVEIPITKQDIITFNEVCSVNLAAGCDDIVKAIYLRRRYEVNGEKGNGYQLISNLLHKRAVPLWIGTGIERDMTAQEISAAVSEIEVAIDGFNYDALCNRVNDDAQMIGVYTSATNNYEKLQIYRIIYMDKSLHESDIISKFIKESFHIENDYLMQLNPAKYPTTPNYIIEECDKMISVATVAKAA
;
A
#
# COMPACT_ATOMS: atom_id res chain seq x y z
N MET A 1 -26.96 -20.65 14.76
CA MET A 1 -26.73 -19.97 13.47
C MET A 1 -27.22 -18.55 13.61
N VAL A 2 -26.49 -17.58 13.05
CA VAL A 2 -26.90 -16.17 13.00
C VAL A 2 -27.67 -15.96 11.70
N THR A 3 -28.93 -15.55 11.79
CA THR A 3 -29.81 -15.32 10.63
C THR A 3 -29.39 -14.05 9.89
N GLY A 4 -29.36 -14.06 8.55
CA GLY A 4 -29.02 -12.88 7.74
C GLY A 4 -27.53 -12.65 7.52
N ALA A 5 -26.67 -13.56 8.00
CA ALA A 5 -25.22 -13.50 7.74
C ALA A 5 -24.87 -13.96 6.32
N GLU A 6 -25.81 -14.48 5.53
CA GLU A 6 -25.53 -15.04 4.20
C GLU A 6 -25.06 -13.99 3.18
N SER A 7 -25.39 -12.71 3.39
CA SER A 7 -24.98 -11.61 2.50
C SER A 7 -23.58 -11.06 2.78
N ILE A 8 -22.96 -11.45 3.90
CA ILE A 8 -21.63 -10.95 4.32
C ILE A 8 -20.56 -11.82 3.68
N LYS A 9 -19.75 -11.25 2.79
CA LYS A 9 -18.67 -11.97 2.08
C LYS A 9 -17.29 -11.61 2.60
N THR A 10 -17.13 -10.39 3.07
CA THR A 10 -15.85 -9.82 3.50
C THR A 10 -15.98 -9.21 4.89
N VAL A 11 -15.04 -9.55 5.77
CA VAL A 11 -15.04 -9.10 7.17
C VAL A 11 -13.65 -8.58 7.53
N ALA A 12 -13.59 -7.40 8.15
CA ALA A 12 -12.39 -6.90 8.82
C ALA A 12 -12.59 -6.97 10.33
N ILE A 13 -11.61 -7.50 11.06
CA ILE A 13 -11.71 -7.73 12.51
C ILE A 13 -10.55 -7.02 13.20
N PHE A 14 -10.88 -6.13 14.13
CA PHE A 14 -9.92 -5.56 15.08
C PHE A 14 -9.93 -6.41 16.35
N ASN A 15 -8.83 -7.11 16.62
CA ASN A 15 -8.62 -7.95 17.80
C ASN A 15 -7.12 -7.98 18.18
N GLU A 16 -6.77 -8.75 19.21
CA GLU A 16 -5.37 -8.95 19.64
C GLU A 16 -4.47 -9.54 18.55
N GLU A 17 -5.00 -10.35 17.63
CA GLU A 17 -4.23 -10.87 16.50
C GLU A 17 -3.85 -9.76 15.53
N TYR A 18 -4.80 -8.88 15.21
CA TYR A 18 -4.55 -7.70 14.39
C TYR A 18 -3.50 -6.81 15.05
N ILE A 19 -3.65 -6.45 16.33
CA ILE A 19 -2.67 -5.60 17.04
C ILE A 19 -1.25 -6.20 16.98
N LYS A 20 -1.12 -7.52 17.08
CA LYS A 20 0.18 -8.22 16.98
C LYS A 20 0.81 -8.13 15.59
N GLN A 21 0.03 -8.06 14.52
CA GLN A 21 0.55 -7.91 13.15
C GLN A 21 1.12 -6.50 12.89
N PHE A 22 0.64 -5.50 13.64
CA PHE A 22 1.04 -4.10 13.58
C PHE A 22 2.13 -3.75 14.60
N THR A 23 2.76 -4.76 15.20
CA THR A 23 3.92 -4.60 16.08
C THR A 23 5.05 -3.91 15.31
N PHE A 24 5.14 -2.61 15.57
CA PHE A 24 6.05 -1.61 15.01
C PHE A 24 7.40 -2.22 14.62
N LYS A 25 7.55 -2.55 13.34
CA LYS A 25 8.83 -3.04 12.82
C LYS A 25 9.87 -1.92 12.92
N PRO A 26 11.18 -2.24 12.99
CA PRO A 26 12.23 -1.25 13.18
C PRO A 26 12.20 -0.05 12.23
N ASP A 27 11.69 -0.25 11.01
CA ASP A 27 11.77 0.71 9.92
C ASP A 27 10.40 1.23 9.42
N GLU A 28 9.26 0.67 9.87
CA GLU A 28 7.92 1.06 9.39
C GLU A 28 6.82 0.68 10.41
N ILE A 29 5.84 1.56 10.62
CA ILE A 29 4.68 1.29 11.52
C ILE A 29 3.78 0.17 10.96
N ILE A 30 3.62 0.10 9.63
CA ILE A 30 2.73 -0.85 8.94
C ILE A 30 3.46 -1.41 7.73
N ASN A 31 3.42 -2.73 7.50
CA ASN A 31 3.89 -3.24 6.21
C ASN A 31 3.01 -2.69 5.09
N ASN A 32 3.62 -2.07 4.08
CA ASN A 32 2.91 -1.47 2.96
C ASN A 32 2.07 -0.24 3.36
N SER A 33 2.60 0.66 4.21
CA SER A 33 1.92 1.94 4.47
C SER A 33 1.65 2.72 3.18
N PHE A 34 2.52 2.59 2.19
CA PHE A 34 2.28 3.06 0.83
C PHE A 34 0.98 2.50 0.21
N GLU A 35 0.75 1.20 0.33
CA GLU A 35 -0.47 0.58 -0.18
C GLU A 35 -1.69 1.19 0.49
N VAL A 36 -1.72 1.23 1.83
CA VAL A 36 -2.90 1.67 2.58
C VAL A 36 -3.22 3.14 2.35
N PHE A 37 -2.22 4.01 2.35
CA PHE A 37 -2.43 5.46 2.36
C PHE A 37 -2.26 6.15 1.01
N ILE A 38 -1.57 5.53 0.05
CA ILE A 38 -1.16 6.20 -1.17
C ILE A 38 -1.65 5.47 -2.43
N ARG A 39 -1.59 4.14 -2.48
CA ARG A 39 -2.05 3.37 -3.63
C ARG A 39 -3.57 3.20 -3.63
N ASN A 40 -4.22 3.96 -4.50
CA ASN A 40 -5.64 3.88 -4.79
C ASN A 40 -5.87 3.59 -6.29
N LYS A 41 -7.13 3.38 -6.68
CA LYS A 41 -7.48 3.07 -8.08
C LYS A 41 -6.97 4.13 -9.07
N GLU A 42 -7.07 5.41 -8.70
CA GLU A 42 -6.58 6.53 -9.52
C GLU A 42 -5.05 6.51 -9.68
N TYR A 43 -4.33 6.05 -8.66
CA TYR A 43 -2.90 5.81 -8.73
C TYR A 43 -2.58 4.71 -9.73
N ASP A 44 -3.25 3.56 -9.63
CA ASP A 44 -3.00 2.41 -10.52
C ASP A 44 -3.30 2.75 -11.98
N GLU A 45 -4.47 3.34 -12.26
CA GLU A 45 -4.87 3.75 -13.61
C GLU A 45 -3.84 4.70 -14.25
N ARG A 46 -3.29 5.63 -13.46
CA ARG A 46 -2.23 6.54 -13.94
C ARG A 46 -0.91 5.85 -14.16
N MET A 47 -0.52 4.93 -13.28
CA MET A 47 0.73 4.18 -13.43
C MET A 47 0.69 3.30 -14.68
N GLU A 48 -0.41 2.59 -14.92
CA GLU A 48 -0.60 1.79 -16.14
C GLU A 48 -0.55 2.66 -17.40
N ALA A 49 -1.19 3.83 -17.39
CA ALA A 49 -1.14 4.76 -18.53
C ALA A 49 0.29 5.24 -18.83
N ILE A 50 1.08 5.52 -17.78
CA ILE A 50 2.48 5.92 -17.94
C ILE A 50 3.31 4.73 -18.47
N GLU A 51 3.14 3.53 -17.92
CA GLU A 51 3.85 2.31 -18.38
C GLU A 51 3.56 1.98 -19.83
N ALA A 52 2.28 2.06 -20.24
CA ALA A 52 1.88 1.86 -21.63
C ALA A 52 2.54 2.88 -22.57
N SER A 53 2.60 4.14 -22.16
CA SER A 53 3.24 5.20 -22.93
C SER A 53 4.75 5.00 -23.03
N VAL A 54 5.42 4.57 -21.96
CA VAL A 54 6.86 4.25 -21.96
C VAL A 54 7.16 3.06 -22.88
N LYS A 55 6.29 2.05 -22.90
CA LYS A 55 6.43 0.89 -23.78
C LYS A 55 6.32 1.29 -25.25
N GLU A 56 5.35 2.13 -25.61
CA GLU A 56 5.18 2.64 -26.97
C GLU A 56 6.42 3.43 -27.45
N ILE A 57 6.99 4.24 -26.55
CA ILE A 57 8.24 4.98 -26.80
C ILE A 57 9.38 4.02 -27.15
N LYS A 58 9.53 2.92 -26.40
CA LYS A 58 10.57 1.90 -26.62
C LYS A 58 10.43 1.22 -27.98
N GLU A 59 9.21 0.93 -28.41
CA GLU A 59 8.94 0.18 -29.65
C GLU A 59 9.12 1.01 -30.94
N THR A 60 9.06 2.35 -30.84
CA THR A 60 9.06 3.27 -32.00
C THR A 60 10.33 3.16 -32.87
N PHE A 61 11.51 2.99 -32.27
CA PHE A 61 12.79 2.91 -32.98
C PHE A 61 13.40 1.49 -33.00
N SER A 62 13.02 0.61 -32.07
CA SER A 62 13.55 -0.75 -32.02
C SER A 62 13.07 -1.65 -33.17
N ASN A 63 11.90 -1.37 -33.75
CA ASN A 63 11.27 -2.18 -34.81
C ASN A 63 11.23 -1.48 -36.19
N ASN A 64 12.14 -0.54 -36.47
CA ASN A 64 12.13 0.22 -37.72
C ASN A 64 13.07 -0.38 -38.78
N GLU A 65 12.51 -1.11 -39.76
CA GLU A 65 13.29 -1.75 -40.84
C GLU A 65 14.06 -0.77 -41.72
N GLU A 66 13.52 0.44 -41.94
CA GLU A 66 14.18 1.49 -42.73
C GLU A 66 15.43 2.01 -42.00
N LEU A 67 15.33 2.19 -40.68
CA LEU A 67 16.46 2.55 -39.82
C LEU A 67 17.55 1.48 -39.86
N ASP A 68 17.17 0.21 -39.80
CA ASP A 68 18.10 -0.93 -39.85
C ASP A 68 18.86 -1.01 -41.17
N SER A 69 18.18 -0.77 -42.29
CA SER A 69 18.84 -0.72 -43.59
C SER A 69 19.87 0.41 -43.66
N VAL A 70 19.54 1.60 -43.16
CA VAL A 70 20.44 2.77 -43.22
C VAL A 70 21.65 2.58 -42.32
N ILE A 71 21.47 2.07 -41.09
CA ILE A 71 22.57 1.75 -40.18
C ILE A 71 23.52 0.73 -40.82
N ARG A 72 22.97 -0.32 -41.45
CA ARG A 72 23.77 -1.33 -42.14
C ARG A 72 24.56 -0.75 -43.32
N ASP A 73 23.88 0.02 -44.17
CA ASP A 73 24.45 0.66 -45.37
C ASP A 73 25.60 1.60 -44.99
N LEU A 74 25.42 2.46 -43.97
CA LEU A 74 26.46 3.36 -43.46
C LEU A 74 27.58 2.60 -42.73
N GLY A 75 27.24 1.55 -41.98
CA GLY A 75 28.21 0.70 -41.29
C GLY A 75 29.15 -0.04 -42.24
N GLU A 76 28.63 -0.51 -43.39
CA GLU A 76 29.44 -1.13 -44.44
C GLU A 76 30.50 -0.15 -44.98
N LEU A 77 30.10 1.09 -45.24
CA LEU A 77 31.00 2.15 -45.68
C LEU A 77 32.02 2.53 -44.63
N LYS A 78 31.60 2.74 -43.38
CA LYS A 78 32.48 3.01 -42.23
C LYS A 78 33.58 1.95 -42.12
N GLY A 79 33.25 0.68 -42.35
CA GLY A 79 34.20 -0.42 -42.37
C GLY A 79 35.30 -0.31 -43.43
N THR A 80 35.05 0.35 -44.56
CA THR A 80 36.02 0.46 -45.68
C THR A 80 37.21 1.38 -45.40
N PHE A 81 37.01 2.41 -44.57
CA PHE A 81 38.05 3.39 -44.19
C PHE A 81 39.18 2.78 -43.34
N GLY A 82 38.87 1.68 -42.63
CA GLY A 82 39.79 0.99 -41.73
C GLY A 82 40.06 1.75 -40.42
N LYS A 83 40.70 1.09 -39.45
CA LYS A 83 41.04 1.71 -38.16
C LYS A 83 42.31 2.54 -38.31
N SER A 84 42.21 3.84 -38.05
CA SER A 84 43.30 4.83 -38.14
C SER A 84 43.00 5.99 -37.18
N ALA A 85 44.02 6.53 -36.51
CA ALA A 85 43.87 7.73 -35.67
C ALA A 85 43.44 8.96 -36.48
N ASN A 86 43.74 8.98 -37.79
CA ASN A 86 43.41 10.07 -38.69
C ASN A 86 42.18 9.78 -39.58
N GLY A 87 41.39 8.74 -39.28
CA GLY A 87 40.16 8.41 -40.04
C GLY A 87 40.36 7.78 -41.43
N TYR A 88 41.61 7.66 -41.90
CA TYR A 88 41.96 7.00 -43.16
C TYR A 88 43.15 6.05 -42.96
N SER A 89 42.99 4.78 -43.30
CA SER A 89 44.04 3.76 -43.15
C SER A 89 44.59 3.30 -44.50
N LYS A 90 45.92 3.33 -44.66
CA LYS A 90 46.58 2.71 -45.84
C LYS A 90 46.37 1.20 -45.91
N ALA A 91 46.08 0.55 -44.77
CA ALA A 91 45.75 -0.87 -44.72
C ALA A 91 44.25 -1.14 -44.98
N GLY A 92 43.41 -0.10 -45.00
CA GLY A 92 41.97 -0.18 -45.23
C GLY A 92 41.61 -0.58 -46.66
N ALA A 93 40.41 -1.13 -46.84
CA ALA A 93 39.92 -1.57 -48.15
C ALA A 93 39.80 -0.40 -49.13
N LEU A 94 39.47 0.80 -48.64
CA LEU A 94 39.39 2.01 -49.44
C LEU A 94 40.74 2.36 -50.08
N HIS A 95 41.82 2.45 -49.29
CA HIS A 95 43.16 2.73 -49.84
C HIS A 95 43.66 1.60 -50.74
N LYS A 96 43.40 0.34 -50.39
CA LYS A 96 43.79 -0.81 -51.22
C LYS A 96 43.07 -0.85 -52.57
N GLY A 97 41.84 -0.35 -52.64
CA GLY A 97 41.05 -0.32 -53.87
C GLY A 97 41.41 0.87 -54.77
N ILE A 98 41.36 2.10 -54.25
CA ILE A 98 41.49 3.33 -55.04
C ILE A 98 42.79 4.12 -54.80
N GLY A 99 43.61 3.74 -53.82
CA GLY A 99 44.78 4.53 -53.41
C GLY A 99 45.87 4.67 -54.47
N ASN A 100 46.00 3.70 -55.38
CA ASN A 100 46.96 3.70 -56.48
C ASN A 100 46.33 4.07 -57.84
N GLY A 101 45.12 4.66 -57.84
CA GLY A 101 44.37 4.99 -59.04
C GLY A 101 43.57 3.82 -59.63
N ASN A 102 42.53 4.14 -60.38
CA ASN A 102 41.67 3.17 -61.06
C ASN A 102 42.28 2.76 -62.40
N LYS A 103 43.01 1.63 -62.39
CA LYS A 103 43.61 1.01 -63.58
C LYS A 103 42.61 0.27 -64.48
N LEU A 104 41.34 0.11 -64.08
CA LEU A 104 40.29 -0.49 -64.93
C LEU A 104 39.70 0.54 -65.91
N GLU A 105 39.59 1.80 -65.46
CA GLU A 105 39.20 2.90 -66.34
C GLU A 105 40.38 3.38 -67.18
N ASN A 106 41.60 3.37 -66.64
CA ASN A 106 42.80 3.88 -67.29
C ASN A 106 43.78 2.75 -67.65
N ILE A 107 43.41 1.95 -68.65
CA ILE A 107 44.22 0.82 -69.11
C ILE A 107 45.43 1.34 -69.91
N PRO A 108 46.67 0.90 -69.60
CA PRO A 108 47.84 1.28 -70.40
C PRO A 108 47.68 0.88 -71.86
N ALA A 109 48.18 1.70 -72.80
CA ALA A 109 48.03 1.43 -74.25
C ALA A 109 48.54 0.04 -74.67
N ALA A 110 49.58 -0.47 -74.00
CA ALA A 110 50.12 -1.82 -74.24
C ALA A 110 49.14 -2.96 -73.85
N LEU A 111 48.16 -2.68 -73.00
CA LEU A 111 47.20 -3.64 -72.45
C LEU A 111 45.77 -3.43 -72.96
N GLU A 112 45.56 -2.48 -73.87
CA GLU A 112 44.25 -2.21 -74.49
C GLU A 112 43.58 -3.46 -75.12
N PRO A 113 44.31 -4.43 -75.71
CA PRO A 113 43.71 -5.67 -76.18
C PRO A 113 42.98 -6.49 -75.09
N TYR A 114 43.35 -6.32 -73.81
CA TYR A 114 42.71 -6.99 -72.68
C TYR A 114 41.53 -6.23 -72.07
N LYS A 115 41.16 -5.06 -72.63
CA LYS A 115 40.09 -4.19 -72.11
C LYS A 115 38.79 -4.92 -71.83
N ALA A 116 38.36 -5.78 -72.74
CA ALA A 116 37.12 -6.53 -72.61
C ALA A 116 37.12 -7.47 -71.38
N TYR A 117 38.28 -7.98 -70.98
CA TYR A 117 38.44 -8.85 -69.82
C TYR A 117 38.67 -8.05 -68.53
N LEU A 118 39.47 -6.98 -68.59
CA LEU A 118 39.75 -6.10 -67.45
C LEU A 118 38.47 -5.38 -66.96
N ARG A 119 37.59 -4.96 -67.86
CA ARG A 119 36.31 -4.30 -67.54
C ARG A 119 35.13 -5.26 -67.36
N ASN A 120 35.37 -6.59 -67.45
CA ASN A 120 34.31 -7.57 -67.24
C ASN A 120 33.98 -7.74 -65.75
N ALA A 121 32.76 -8.14 -65.42
CA ALA A 121 32.40 -8.50 -64.04
C ALA A 121 33.27 -9.65 -63.48
N ASN A 122 33.76 -10.55 -64.33
CA ASN A 122 34.64 -11.66 -63.96
C ASN A 122 36.15 -11.31 -64.00
N ASN A 123 36.51 -10.02 -63.99
CA ASN A 123 37.89 -9.57 -64.14
C ASN A 123 38.86 -10.14 -63.09
N VAL A 124 38.43 -10.35 -61.84
CA VAL A 124 39.26 -10.94 -60.78
C VAL A 124 39.62 -12.39 -61.12
N SER A 125 38.63 -13.22 -61.47
CA SER A 125 38.85 -14.61 -61.84
C SER A 125 39.69 -14.74 -63.11
N TRP A 126 39.45 -13.86 -64.08
CA TRP A 126 40.27 -13.79 -65.29
C TRP A 126 41.72 -13.40 -64.98
N LEU A 127 41.96 -12.39 -64.14
CA LEU A 127 43.30 -12.00 -63.71
C LEU A 127 44.00 -13.14 -62.96
N GLN A 128 43.31 -13.85 -62.07
CA GLN A 128 43.91 -15.01 -61.38
C GLN A 128 44.32 -16.11 -62.37
N TRP A 129 43.48 -16.38 -63.38
CA TRP A 129 43.80 -17.33 -64.44
C TRP A 129 44.99 -16.87 -65.28
N GLN A 130 45.01 -15.60 -65.71
CA GLN A 130 46.09 -15.00 -66.50
C GLN A 130 47.41 -14.89 -65.70
N LEU A 131 47.36 -14.64 -64.40
CA LEU A 131 48.55 -14.59 -63.56
C LEU A 131 49.12 -15.99 -63.29
N LYS A 132 48.27 -17.02 -63.17
CA LYS A 132 48.72 -18.42 -63.04
C LYS A 132 49.25 -18.97 -64.36
N GLY A 133 48.61 -18.64 -65.48
CA GLY A 133 49.05 -19.09 -66.80
C GLY A 133 50.45 -18.57 -67.17
N LYS A 134 50.85 -17.42 -66.62
CA LYS A 134 52.19 -16.86 -66.76
C LYS A 134 53.28 -17.85 -66.32
N ASP A 135 53.05 -18.61 -65.26
CA ASP A 135 54.04 -19.53 -64.69
C ASP A 135 54.43 -20.65 -65.67
N TYR A 136 53.63 -20.86 -66.73
CA TYR A 136 53.84 -21.87 -67.76
C TYR A 136 54.47 -21.31 -69.06
N LEU A 137 54.74 -20.00 -69.14
CA LEU A 137 55.25 -19.34 -70.36
C LEU A 137 56.68 -19.75 -70.76
N ASP A 138 57.48 -20.27 -69.82
CA ASP A 138 58.88 -20.65 -70.05
C ASP A 138 59.06 -22.15 -70.30
N ILE A 139 57.95 -22.92 -70.35
CA ILE A 139 57.98 -24.38 -70.53
C ILE A 139 58.14 -24.77 -72.01
N ALA A 140 57.60 -23.97 -72.95
CA ALA A 140 57.65 -24.22 -74.39
C ALA A 140 57.54 -22.91 -75.19
N ASP A 141 57.90 -22.94 -76.48
CA ASP A 141 57.80 -21.77 -77.39
C ASP A 141 56.33 -21.41 -77.77
N ASN A 142 55.38 -22.27 -77.40
CA ASN A 142 53.96 -22.07 -77.64
C ASN A 142 53.26 -21.42 -76.45
N CYS A 143 52.27 -20.57 -76.73
CA CYS A 143 51.52 -19.83 -75.72
C CYS A 143 50.70 -20.80 -74.84
N PRO A 144 50.81 -20.73 -73.49
CA PRO A 144 50.10 -21.64 -72.59
C PRO A 144 48.57 -21.46 -72.60
N TYR A 145 48.07 -20.37 -73.20
CA TYR A 145 46.64 -20.06 -73.29
C TYR A 145 45.97 -20.56 -74.58
N CYS A 146 46.70 -20.58 -75.70
CA CYS A 146 46.13 -20.87 -77.02
C CYS A 146 46.98 -21.82 -77.89
N VAL A 147 48.11 -22.30 -77.38
CA VAL A 147 49.00 -23.31 -77.99
C VAL A 147 49.62 -22.88 -79.34
N THR A 148 49.48 -21.60 -79.71
CA THR A 148 50.14 -21.03 -80.91
C THR A 148 51.55 -20.54 -80.59
N PRO A 149 52.49 -20.55 -81.54
CA PRO A 149 53.83 -19.97 -81.34
C PRO A 149 53.75 -18.53 -80.79
N THR A 150 54.52 -18.24 -79.74
CA THR A 150 54.48 -16.94 -79.06
C THR A 150 55.61 -16.04 -79.57
N GLU A 151 55.27 -14.99 -80.31
CA GLU A 151 56.21 -13.92 -80.63
C GLU A 151 56.65 -13.18 -79.35
N GLU A 152 57.91 -12.75 -79.27
CA GLU A 152 58.50 -12.08 -78.10
C GLU A 152 57.63 -10.91 -77.59
N LYS A 153 57.09 -10.11 -78.51
CA LYS A 153 56.19 -8.97 -78.22
C LYS A 153 54.88 -9.40 -77.53
N LYS A 154 54.34 -10.58 -77.86
CA LYS A 154 53.14 -11.15 -77.20
C LYS A 154 53.49 -11.66 -75.80
N LYS A 155 54.66 -12.28 -75.63
CA LYS A 155 55.17 -12.73 -74.33
C LYS A 155 55.36 -11.52 -73.39
N GLU A 156 55.97 -10.44 -73.87
CA GLU A 156 56.10 -9.17 -73.14
C GLU A 156 54.74 -8.58 -72.74
N THR A 157 53.75 -8.63 -73.63
CA THR A 157 52.39 -8.12 -73.38
C THR A 157 51.63 -8.95 -72.34
N ILE A 158 51.87 -10.26 -72.27
CA ILE A 158 51.32 -11.12 -71.20
C ILE A 158 52.00 -10.82 -69.86
N LEU A 159 53.32 -10.63 -69.86
CA LEU A 159 54.08 -10.33 -68.65
C LEU A 159 53.78 -8.94 -68.09
N SER A 160 53.44 -7.96 -68.94
CA SER A 160 53.06 -6.62 -68.51
C SER A 160 51.73 -6.59 -67.76
N VAL A 161 50.79 -7.50 -68.04
CA VAL A 161 49.57 -7.67 -67.22
C VAL A 161 49.93 -7.95 -65.76
N ALA A 162 50.90 -8.84 -65.52
CA ALA A 162 51.36 -9.20 -64.17
C ALA A 162 52.19 -8.12 -63.47
N LYS A 163 52.73 -7.15 -64.23
CA LYS A 163 53.42 -5.99 -63.66
C LYS A 163 52.43 -4.90 -63.24
N GLU A 164 51.36 -4.72 -64.01
CA GLU A 164 50.42 -3.62 -63.83
C GLU A 164 49.24 -3.94 -62.91
N TYR A 165 48.79 -5.20 -62.88
CA TYR A 165 47.58 -5.63 -62.18
C TYR A 165 47.85 -6.72 -61.14
N ASP A 166 47.20 -6.57 -59.98
CA ASP A 166 47.12 -7.59 -58.93
C ASP A 166 45.65 -7.95 -58.68
N SER A 167 45.35 -9.26 -58.61
CA SER A 167 43.97 -9.74 -58.49
C SER A 167 43.27 -9.29 -57.20
N LYS A 168 43.99 -9.17 -56.07
CA LYS A 168 43.43 -8.71 -54.80
C LYS A 168 43.17 -7.21 -54.80
N MET A 169 44.04 -6.44 -55.44
CA MET A 169 43.83 -5.00 -55.63
C MET A 169 42.56 -4.73 -56.45
N ILE A 170 42.34 -5.48 -57.54
CA ILE A 170 41.12 -5.37 -58.35
C ILE A 170 39.87 -5.85 -57.61
N GLU A 171 39.98 -6.90 -56.79
CA GLU A 171 38.90 -7.33 -55.90
C GLU A 171 38.50 -6.21 -54.92
N HIS A 172 39.48 -5.56 -54.28
CA HIS A 172 39.24 -4.41 -53.41
C HIS A 172 38.61 -3.23 -54.17
N LEU A 173 39.11 -2.91 -55.37
CA LEU A 173 38.57 -1.83 -56.20
C LEU A 173 37.10 -2.07 -56.58
N ASN A 174 36.78 -3.26 -57.10
CA ASN A 174 35.40 -3.63 -57.43
C ASN A 174 34.48 -3.52 -56.21
N LYS A 175 34.93 -4.01 -55.05
CA LYS A 175 34.17 -3.92 -53.80
C LYS A 175 33.90 -2.47 -53.39
N ILE A 176 34.90 -1.59 -53.47
CA ILE A 176 34.74 -0.17 -53.14
C ILE A 176 33.81 0.54 -54.13
N LEU A 177 33.94 0.28 -55.44
CA LEU A 177 33.04 0.83 -56.45
C LEU A 177 31.60 0.38 -56.23
N GLN A 178 31.38 -0.89 -55.87
CA GLN A 178 30.07 -1.41 -55.53
C GLN A 178 29.49 -0.72 -54.28
N ILE A 179 30.27 -0.58 -53.20
CA ILE A 179 29.83 0.07 -51.97
C ILE A 179 29.49 1.54 -52.23
N ILE A 180 30.37 2.29 -52.90
CA ILE A 180 30.11 3.69 -53.26
C ILE A 180 28.88 3.80 -54.18
N GLY A 181 28.71 2.88 -55.13
CA GLY A 181 27.55 2.84 -56.02
C GLY A 181 26.24 2.62 -55.27
N ASN A 182 26.20 1.63 -54.37
CA ASN A 182 25.02 1.32 -53.56
C ASN A 182 24.63 2.47 -52.62
N LEU A 183 25.63 3.23 -52.17
CA LEU A 183 25.48 4.34 -51.22
C LEU A 183 25.38 5.71 -51.88
N SER A 184 25.44 5.77 -53.22
CA SER A 184 25.31 7.01 -53.99
C SER A 184 24.07 7.82 -53.63
N LYS A 185 22.96 7.13 -53.32
CA LYS A 185 21.71 7.73 -52.83
C LYS A 185 21.87 8.53 -51.53
N TYR A 186 22.89 8.26 -50.72
CA TYR A 186 23.13 8.98 -49.46
C TYR A 186 24.00 10.21 -49.62
N PHE A 187 24.79 10.31 -50.69
CA PHE A 187 25.72 11.42 -50.88
C PHE A 187 25.05 12.61 -51.57
N SER A 188 25.48 13.83 -51.25
CA SER A 188 25.08 15.02 -52.01
C SER A 188 25.58 14.92 -53.46
N ASP A 189 24.95 15.66 -54.37
CA ASP A 189 25.32 15.65 -55.80
C ASP A 189 26.80 16.01 -56.00
N GLU A 190 27.29 17.00 -55.25
CA GLU A 190 28.70 17.41 -55.24
C GLU A 190 29.62 16.28 -54.76
N THR A 191 29.21 15.55 -53.71
CA THR A 191 29.98 14.41 -53.18
C THR A 191 30.01 13.25 -54.16
N ASN A 192 28.89 12.93 -54.81
CA ASN A 192 28.85 11.94 -55.87
C ASN A 192 29.77 12.32 -57.03
N GLU A 193 29.77 13.59 -57.45
CA GLU A 193 30.65 14.07 -58.53
C GLU A 193 32.14 13.95 -58.15
N LYS A 194 32.51 14.37 -56.93
CA LYS A 194 33.88 14.27 -56.42
C LYS A 194 34.33 12.83 -56.22
N LEU A 195 33.47 11.97 -55.66
CA LEU A 195 33.73 10.53 -55.54
C LEU A 195 33.91 9.87 -56.91
N ARG A 196 33.12 10.26 -57.92
CA ARG A 196 33.31 9.78 -59.29
C ARG A 196 34.68 10.19 -59.85
N LYS A 197 35.11 11.44 -59.64
CA LYS A 197 36.45 11.90 -60.07
C LYS A 197 37.57 11.11 -59.38
N ILE A 198 37.49 10.93 -58.06
CA ILE A 198 38.47 10.16 -57.28
C ILE A 198 38.51 8.69 -57.74
N THR A 199 37.35 8.06 -57.91
CA THR A 199 37.24 6.64 -58.26
C THR A 199 37.57 6.34 -59.73
N THR A 200 37.70 7.35 -60.59
CA THR A 200 38.08 7.20 -62.01
C THR A 200 39.48 7.74 -62.32
N ASN A 201 40.15 8.35 -61.34
CA ASN A 201 41.49 8.93 -61.52
C ASN A 201 42.54 7.85 -61.85
N ASN A 202 43.54 8.20 -62.65
CA ASN A 202 44.63 7.31 -63.06
C ASN A 202 45.86 7.38 -62.14
N SER A 203 45.94 8.40 -61.28
CA SER A 203 47.06 8.63 -60.38
C SER A 203 46.80 8.11 -58.98
N THR A 204 47.88 7.98 -58.20
CA THR A 204 47.81 7.82 -56.75
C THR A 204 46.96 8.94 -56.15
N ILE A 205 46.15 8.58 -55.14
CA ILE A 205 45.26 9.52 -54.46
C ILE A 205 46.06 10.65 -53.79
N SER A 206 45.62 11.90 -53.98
CA SER A 206 46.27 13.09 -53.44
C SER A 206 45.97 13.30 -51.95
N THR A 207 46.73 14.19 -51.30
CA THR A 207 46.50 14.56 -49.89
C THR A 207 45.14 15.24 -49.71
N GLU A 208 44.72 16.09 -50.65
CA GLU A 208 43.41 16.75 -50.68
C GLU A 208 42.27 15.73 -50.85
N GLU A 209 42.45 14.74 -51.72
CA GLU A 209 41.47 13.66 -51.92
C GLU A 209 41.36 12.76 -50.68
N ILE A 210 42.49 12.45 -50.01
CA ILE A 210 42.48 11.74 -48.72
C ILE A 210 41.75 12.56 -47.65
N SER A 211 42.01 13.86 -47.56
CA SER A 211 41.31 14.76 -46.63
C SER A 211 39.80 14.77 -46.89
N TYR A 212 39.40 14.84 -48.17
CA TYR A 212 37.98 14.82 -48.56
C TYR A 212 37.29 13.49 -48.21
N LEU A 213 37.93 12.36 -48.50
CA LEU A 213 37.43 11.04 -48.11
C LEU A 213 37.33 10.91 -46.59
N THR A 214 38.29 11.45 -45.85
CA THR A 214 38.29 11.43 -44.38
C THR A 214 37.11 12.22 -43.82
N GLU A 215 36.77 13.36 -44.42
CA GLU A 215 35.57 14.13 -44.08
C GLU A 215 34.27 13.34 -44.35
N ILE A 216 34.19 12.61 -45.47
CA ILE A 216 33.07 11.69 -45.74
C ILE A 216 32.98 10.62 -44.64
N GLY A 217 34.10 9.97 -44.30
CA GLY A 217 34.15 8.96 -43.25
C GLY A 217 33.72 9.49 -41.89
N GLY A 218 34.08 10.74 -41.58
CA GLY A 218 33.62 11.46 -40.39
C GLY A 218 32.10 11.65 -40.38
N ASN A 219 31.52 12.17 -41.47
CA ASN A 219 30.08 12.38 -41.57
C ASN A 219 29.30 11.07 -41.46
N VAL A 220 29.79 10.00 -42.12
CA VAL A 220 29.20 8.65 -42.06
C VAL A 220 29.23 8.10 -40.64
N THR A 221 30.35 8.29 -39.94
CA THR A 221 30.51 7.85 -38.55
C THR A 221 29.54 8.56 -37.62
N ILE A 222 29.44 9.90 -37.72
CA ILE A 222 28.53 10.70 -36.89
C ILE A 222 27.07 10.29 -37.12
N LEU A 223 26.65 10.12 -38.37
CA LEU A 223 25.28 9.74 -38.70
C LEU A 223 24.96 8.32 -38.21
N GLU A 224 25.84 7.35 -38.49
CA GLU A 224 25.67 5.96 -38.06
C GLU A 224 25.57 5.84 -36.54
N GLU A 225 26.44 6.51 -35.79
CA GLU A 225 26.43 6.47 -34.32
C GLU A 225 25.17 7.09 -33.72
N LYS A 226 24.66 8.19 -34.29
CA LYS A 226 23.37 8.78 -33.88
C LYS A 226 22.21 7.82 -34.12
N LEU A 227 22.15 7.21 -35.30
CA LEU A 227 21.09 6.26 -35.67
C LEU A 227 21.14 4.98 -34.81
N THR A 228 22.34 4.44 -34.56
CA THR A 228 22.56 3.29 -33.69
C THR A 228 22.17 3.61 -32.24
N SER A 229 22.51 4.80 -31.74
CA SER A 229 22.12 5.23 -30.40
C SER A 229 20.60 5.34 -30.24
N LEU A 230 19.90 5.87 -31.25
CA LEU A 230 18.44 5.93 -31.29
C LEU A 230 17.77 4.55 -31.24
N LYS A 231 18.36 3.55 -31.91
CA LYS A 231 17.82 2.18 -31.93
C LYS A 231 17.84 1.50 -30.55
N TYR A 232 18.87 1.76 -29.76
CA TYR A 232 19.13 1.07 -28.49
C TYR A 232 18.82 1.91 -27.23
N ILE A 233 17.95 2.92 -27.35
CA ILE A 233 17.53 3.70 -26.19
C ILE A 233 16.81 2.80 -25.19
N SER A 234 17.24 2.84 -23.92
CA SER A 234 16.62 2.09 -22.83
C SER A 234 16.08 3.01 -21.74
N PHE A 235 14.82 2.77 -21.36
CA PHE A 235 14.10 3.47 -20.29
C PHE A 235 14.00 2.52 -19.08
N HIS A 236 14.70 2.83 -17.99
CA HIS A 236 14.73 1.97 -16.81
C HIS A 236 13.87 2.46 -15.63
N SER A 237 13.50 3.75 -15.54
CA SER A 237 12.67 4.25 -14.42
C SER A 237 11.92 5.56 -14.72
N PHE A 238 10.81 5.80 -14.00
CA PHE A 238 10.05 7.06 -14.05
C PHE A 238 10.80 8.27 -13.48
N LYS A 239 11.81 8.05 -12.62
CA LYS A 239 12.64 9.13 -12.06
C LYS A 239 13.61 9.69 -13.10
N ASP A 240 13.87 8.94 -14.18
CA ASP A 240 14.77 9.35 -15.23
C ASP A 240 14.05 10.03 -16.41
N VAL A 241 12.73 10.27 -16.33
CA VAL A 241 11.98 10.93 -17.43
C VAL A 241 12.57 12.31 -17.78
N ASP A 242 13.06 13.05 -16.79
CA ASP A 242 13.73 14.34 -17.01
C ASP A 242 15.01 14.15 -17.85
N LYS A 243 15.84 13.17 -17.47
CA LYS A 243 17.08 12.82 -18.20
C LYS A 243 16.81 12.20 -19.57
N VAL A 244 15.63 11.62 -19.75
CA VAL A 244 15.19 11.04 -21.02
C VAL A 244 14.96 12.15 -22.04
N ILE A 245 14.25 13.22 -21.68
CA ILE A 245 13.99 14.34 -22.59
C ILE A 245 15.30 14.98 -23.04
N GLU A 246 16.25 15.19 -22.12
CA GLU A 246 17.59 15.70 -22.42
C GLU A 246 18.30 14.80 -23.45
N LYS A 247 18.39 13.50 -23.19
CA LYS A 247 19.03 12.53 -24.10
C LYS A 247 18.34 12.44 -25.46
N LEU A 248 17.00 12.46 -25.50
CA LEU A 248 16.25 12.43 -26.75
C LEU A 248 16.55 13.66 -27.61
N THR A 249 16.70 14.83 -26.98
CA THR A 249 17.04 16.07 -27.67
C THR A 249 18.45 16.01 -28.28
N GLU A 250 19.41 15.35 -27.61
CA GLU A 250 20.77 15.14 -28.13
C GLU A 250 20.82 14.28 -29.41
N TYR A 251 19.82 13.42 -29.61
CA TYR A 251 19.76 12.55 -30.79
C TYR A 251 19.21 13.22 -32.05
N GLU A 252 18.74 14.47 -31.97
CA GLU A 252 18.31 15.23 -33.14
C GLU A 252 19.44 15.27 -34.19
N ILE A 253 19.09 14.92 -35.43
CA ILE A 253 20.06 14.84 -36.53
C ILE A 253 19.96 16.12 -37.35
N LYS A 254 21.01 16.95 -37.27
CA LYS A 254 21.13 18.18 -38.04
C LYS A 254 21.92 17.91 -39.32
N ILE A 255 21.23 17.40 -40.34
CA ILE A 255 21.83 16.94 -41.61
C ILE A 255 22.60 18.04 -42.36
N GLU A 256 22.23 19.30 -42.15
CA GLU A 256 22.91 20.49 -42.67
C GLU A 256 24.40 20.59 -42.28
N TYR A 257 24.80 20.03 -41.13
CA TYR A 257 26.19 19.98 -40.71
C TYR A 257 26.95 18.75 -41.26
N LEU A 258 26.24 17.86 -41.95
CA LEU A 258 26.79 16.65 -42.56
C LEU A 258 26.75 16.74 -44.09
N ALA A 259 27.20 17.87 -44.65
CA ALA A 259 27.07 18.26 -46.06
C ALA A 259 27.41 17.17 -47.10
N LYS A 260 28.35 16.26 -46.79
CA LYS A 260 28.69 15.13 -47.68
C LYS A 260 27.58 14.10 -47.88
N LEU A 261 26.70 13.97 -46.88
CA LEU A 261 25.57 13.04 -46.85
C LEU A 261 24.23 13.73 -47.10
N ASP A 262 24.26 15.03 -47.42
CA ASP A 262 23.07 15.85 -47.49
C ASP A 262 22.39 15.73 -48.87
N SER A 263 21.92 14.52 -49.17
CA SER A 263 21.15 14.20 -50.37
C SER A 263 19.64 14.35 -50.11
N SER A 264 18.85 14.46 -51.18
CA SER A 264 17.39 14.47 -51.06
C SER A 264 16.83 13.20 -50.40
N HIS A 265 17.49 12.05 -50.58
CA HIS A 265 17.09 10.79 -49.97
C HIS A 265 17.47 10.74 -48.48
N THR A 266 18.69 11.17 -48.12
CA THR A 266 19.12 11.22 -46.72
C THR A 266 18.29 12.22 -45.92
N ARG A 267 17.96 13.38 -46.50
CA ARG A 267 17.05 14.35 -45.86
C ARG A 267 15.70 13.72 -45.53
N LYS A 268 15.06 13.03 -46.48
CA LYS A 268 13.77 12.35 -46.22
C LYS A 268 13.85 11.37 -45.05
N ILE A 269 14.92 10.57 -44.98
CA ILE A 269 15.14 9.63 -43.88
C ILE A 269 15.32 10.38 -42.56
N VAL A 270 16.20 11.38 -42.54
CA VAL A 270 16.48 12.20 -41.36
C VAL A 270 15.24 12.95 -40.88
N ASP A 271 14.47 13.56 -41.78
CA ASP A 271 13.24 14.29 -41.48
C ASP A 271 12.20 13.35 -40.86
N SER A 272 12.02 12.16 -41.44
CA SER A 272 11.14 11.11 -40.90
C SER A 272 11.56 10.68 -39.48
N ILE A 273 12.87 10.55 -39.23
CA ILE A 273 13.41 10.20 -37.91
C ILE A 273 13.24 11.34 -36.92
N ASN A 274 13.57 12.58 -37.31
CA ASN A 274 13.45 13.76 -36.46
C ASN A 274 11.97 14.05 -36.11
N GLU A 275 11.03 13.86 -37.03
CA GLU A 275 9.60 13.98 -36.74
C GLU A 275 9.13 12.90 -35.74
N LYS A 276 9.55 11.64 -35.91
CA LYS A 276 9.30 10.59 -34.91
C LYS A 276 9.92 10.92 -33.56
N LEU A 277 11.15 11.45 -33.54
CA LEU A 277 11.85 11.87 -32.33
C LEU A 277 11.13 13.02 -31.63
N LYS A 278 10.64 14.01 -32.38
CA LYS A 278 9.86 15.13 -31.86
C LYS A 278 8.53 14.66 -31.26
N ALA A 279 7.83 13.74 -31.93
CA ALA A 279 6.65 13.10 -31.37
C ALA A 279 6.97 12.34 -30.07
N LEU A 280 8.12 11.67 -30.02
CA LEU A 280 8.62 10.98 -28.83
C LEU A 280 8.91 11.95 -27.66
N ILE A 281 9.57 13.08 -27.94
CA ILE A 281 9.87 14.13 -26.96
C ILE A 281 8.56 14.71 -26.40
N ASN A 282 7.56 14.96 -27.25
CA ASN A 282 6.25 15.43 -26.81
C ASN A 282 5.57 14.43 -25.87
N LYS A 283 5.57 13.14 -26.23
CA LYS A 283 5.05 12.07 -25.36
C LYS A 283 5.81 11.97 -24.04
N ALA A 284 7.14 12.03 -24.07
CA ALA A 284 7.97 12.03 -22.87
C ALA A 284 7.68 13.24 -21.97
N THR A 285 7.42 14.41 -22.56
CA THR A 285 7.01 15.63 -21.85
C THR A 285 5.65 15.48 -21.19
N ASP A 286 4.68 14.86 -21.87
CA ASP A 286 3.37 14.61 -21.29
C ASP A 286 3.43 13.57 -20.16
N ILE A 287 4.28 12.54 -20.30
CA ILE A 287 4.62 11.63 -19.20
C ILE A 287 5.25 12.39 -18.03
N GLN A 288 6.20 13.29 -18.29
CA GLN A 288 6.84 14.10 -17.24
C GLN A 288 5.80 14.92 -16.46
N LYS A 289 4.87 15.57 -17.16
CA LYS A 289 3.74 16.29 -16.54
C LYS A 289 2.88 15.35 -15.71
N ALA A 290 2.50 14.20 -16.26
CA ALA A 290 1.68 13.20 -15.56
C ALA A 290 2.38 12.70 -14.29
N VAL A 291 3.68 12.38 -14.35
CA VAL A 291 4.52 11.98 -13.21
C VAL A 291 4.59 13.11 -12.18
N GLY A 292 4.77 14.37 -12.61
CA GLY A 292 4.80 15.53 -11.73
C GLY A 292 3.48 15.76 -11.00
N ILE A 293 2.36 15.68 -11.72
CA ILE A 293 1.00 15.75 -11.15
C ILE A 293 0.81 14.60 -10.14
N GLN A 294 1.24 13.39 -10.50
CA GLN A 294 1.12 12.23 -9.64
C GLN A 294 1.93 12.40 -8.34
N LYS A 295 3.19 12.83 -8.42
CA LYS A 295 4.01 13.16 -7.24
C LYS A 295 3.34 14.22 -6.36
N SER A 296 2.76 15.27 -6.96
CA SER A 296 2.05 16.32 -6.22
C SER A 296 0.81 15.77 -5.50
N ASN A 297 0.03 14.91 -6.16
CA ASN A 297 -1.16 14.29 -5.57
C ASN A 297 -0.80 13.33 -4.43
N ILE A 298 0.28 12.55 -4.59
CA ILE A 298 0.83 11.71 -3.51
C ILE A 298 1.21 12.59 -2.31
N GLN A 299 1.94 13.68 -2.54
CA GLN A 299 2.33 14.61 -1.47
C GLN A 299 1.11 15.22 -0.77
N LYS A 300 0.09 15.65 -1.51
CA LYS A 300 -1.16 16.19 -0.92
C LYS A 300 -1.86 15.13 -0.06
N THR A 301 -1.91 13.90 -0.54
CA THR A 301 -2.53 12.76 0.16
C THR A 301 -1.77 12.44 1.45
N ILE A 302 -0.43 12.38 1.38
CA ILE A 302 0.45 12.23 2.55
C ILE A 302 0.21 13.33 3.58
N GLN A 303 0.16 14.59 3.15
CA GLN A 303 -0.05 15.73 4.06
C GLN A 303 -1.43 15.69 4.71
N ALA A 304 -2.47 15.30 3.97
CA ALA A 304 -3.81 15.12 4.51
C ALA A 304 -3.84 14.04 5.60
N TYR A 305 -3.32 12.84 5.32
CA TYR A 305 -3.28 11.76 6.32
C TYR A 305 -2.39 12.09 7.52
N LYS A 306 -1.20 12.69 7.30
CA LYS A 306 -0.34 13.17 8.39
C LYS A 306 -1.08 14.15 9.28
N LYS A 307 -1.82 15.11 8.69
CA LYS A 307 -2.60 16.08 9.46
C LYS A 307 -3.71 15.38 10.26
N GLU A 308 -4.51 14.53 9.62
CA GLU A 308 -5.62 13.82 10.28
C GLU A 308 -5.13 12.96 11.47
N ILE A 309 -4.10 12.14 11.24
CA ILE A 309 -3.55 11.25 12.27
C ILE A 309 -2.89 12.07 13.38
N ASN A 310 -2.05 13.06 13.05
CA ASN A 310 -1.37 13.86 14.07
C ASN A 310 -2.35 14.73 14.89
N SER A 311 -3.43 15.23 14.28
CA SER A 311 -4.50 15.89 15.02
C SER A 311 -5.20 14.95 15.99
N PHE A 312 -5.47 13.70 15.60
CA PHE A 312 -5.98 12.69 16.54
C PHE A 312 -5.02 12.46 17.71
N LEU A 313 -3.73 12.27 17.43
CA LEU A 313 -2.72 12.01 18.46
C LEU A 313 -2.61 13.18 19.44
N GLN A 314 -2.55 14.40 18.92
CA GLN A 314 -2.49 15.62 19.71
C GLN A 314 -3.74 15.80 20.59
N TYR A 315 -4.94 15.68 20.02
CA TYR A 315 -6.20 15.87 20.78
C TYR A 315 -6.47 14.76 21.79
N SER A 316 -5.92 13.57 21.57
CA SER A 316 -6.01 12.46 22.51
C SER A 316 -4.91 12.47 23.58
N GLY A 317 -4.01 13.47 23.54
CA GLY A 317 -2.94 13.65 24.53
C GLY A 317 -1.72 12.75 24.34
N TYR A 318 -1.54 12.13 23.18
CA TYR A 318 -0.38 11.30 22.88
C TYR A 318 0.84 12.16 22.51
N LYS A 319 2.00 11.83 23.06
CA LYS A 319 3.27 12.54 22.80
C LYS A 319 4.03 12.05 21.56
N TYR A 320 3.29 11.65 20.54
CA TYR A 320 3.85 11.09 19.32
C TYR A 320 3.23 11.75 18.09
N PHE A 321 3.97 11.71 16.99
CA PHE A 321 3.48 12.11 15.68
C PHE A 321 3.99 11.14 14.61
N VAL A 322 3.26 11.09 13.53
CA VAL A 322 3.56 10.33 12.33
C VAL A 322 4.27 11.21 11.32
N ASP A 323 5.31 10.64 10.73
CA ASP A 323 5.98 11.13 9.55
C ASP A 323 5.90 10.11 8.42
N ILE A 324 5.86 10.57 7.17
CA ILE A 324 5.89 9.68 5.98
C ILE A 324 7.08 10.13 5.15
N GLU A 325 8.08 9.26 5.05
CA GLU A 325 9.35 9.54 4.39
C GLU A 325 9.43 8.78 3.06
N ASP A 326 9.95 9.42 2.00
CA ASP A 326 10.24 8.76 0.71
C ASP A 326 11.66 8.19 0.75
N GLU A 327 11.74 6.86 0.83
CA GLU A 327 12.99 6.11 0.68
C GLU A 327 12.96 5.34 -0.65
N ASN A 328 13.60 5.88 -1.69
CA ASN A 328 13.74 5.21 -3.00
C ASN A 328 12.41 4.81 -3.68
N ASN A 329 11.39 5.69 -3.68
CA ASN A 329 10.02 5.41 -4.17
C ASN A 329 9.19 4.48 -3.27
N VAL A 330 9.70 4.12 -2.09
CA VAL A 330 8.91 3.45 -1.06
C VAL A 330 8.61 4.49 0.02
N TYR A 331 7.34 4.83 0.14
CA TYR A 331 6.89 5.71 1.22
C TYR A 331 6.70 4.89 2.47
N LYS A 332 7.42 5.24 3.53
CA LYS A 332 7.35 4.57 4.83
C LYS A 332 6.80 5.51 5.88
N MET A 333 5.76 5.05 6.56
CA MET A 333 5.18 5.73 7.71
C MET A 333 5.98 5.38 8.96
N LYS A 334 6.52 6.40 9.65
CA LYS A 334 7.34 6.29 10.86
C LYS A 334 6.71 7.02 12.03
N LEU A 335 6.76 6.42 13.22
CA LEU A 335 6.29 7.03 14.46
C LEU A 335 7.46 7.71 15.15
N LYS A 336 7.30 8.97 15.57
CA LYS A 336 8.33 9.74 16.28
C LYS A 336 7.73 10.30 17.57
N HIS A 337 8.49 10.25 18.66
CA HIS A 337 8.13 10.93 19.89
C HIS A 337 8.41 12.43 19.75
N ILE A 338 7.60 13.31 20.34
CA ILE A 338 7.74 14.77 20.19
C ILE A 338 9.11 15.26 20.69
N ASP A 339 9.65 14.63 21.73
CA ASP A 339 10.95 14.96 22.32
C ASP A 339 12.15 14.23 21.66
N SER A 340 11.94 13.51 20.55
CA SER A 340 12.99 12.73 19.86
C SER A 340 13.01 13.00 18.37
N THR A 341 14.21 13.04 17.80
CA THR A 341 14.41 13.11 16.34
C THR A 341 14.35 11.73 15.67
N ASN A 342 14.55 10.66 16.44
CA ASN A 342 14.60 9.30 15.93
C ASN A 342 13.21 8.66 15.89
N ALA A 343 12.98 7.84 14.87
CA ALA A 343 11.81 6.99 14.78
C ALA A 343 11.81 5.92 15.89
N VAL A 344 10.62 5.55 16.35
CA VAL A 344 10.43 4.48 17.34
C VAL A 344 10.66 3.14 16.64
N GLN A 345 11.79 2.49 16.93
CA GLN A 345 12.16 1.22 16.28
C GLN A 345 11.64 -0.04 16.99
N LYS A 346 11.15 0.06 18.23
CA LYS A 346 10.60 -1.07 19.00
C LYS A 346 9.35 -0.64 19.75
N GLY A 347 8.27 -0.35 19.01
CA GLY A 347 7.03 0.14 19.62
C GLY A 347 6.49 -0.77 20.72
N ASP A 348 6.68 -2.08 20.61
CA ASP A 348 6.26 -3.06 21.63
C ASP A 348 7.01 -2.93 22.97
N GLN A 349 8.18 -2.29 22.96
CA GLN A 349 9.01 -2.08 24.15
C GLN A 349 8.87 -0.67 24.73
N TYR A 350 8.41 0.30 23.93
CA TYR A 350 8.41 1.72 24.30
C TYR A 350 7.02 2.36 24.34
N LEU A 351 5.98 1.71 23.81
CA LEU A 351 4.60 2.15 23.90
C LEU A 351 3.87 1.38 25.00
N SER A 352 3.04 2.08 25.76
CA SER A 352 2.08 1.44 26.66
C SER A 352 1.04 0.64 25.88
N PHE A 353 0.36 -0.28 26.57
CA PHE A 353 -0.71 -1.09 25.99
C PHE A 353 -1.80 -0.23 25.33
N GLY A 354 -2.26 0.82 26.02
CA GLY A 354 -3.24 1.76 25.49
C GLY A 354 -2.75 2.49 24.24
N GLU A 355 -1.52 3.03 24.27
CA GLU A 355 -0.95 3.71 23.09
C GLU A 355 -0.92 2.80 21.87
N ARG A 356 -0.37 1.58 22.01
CA ARG A 356 -0.34 0.59 20.94
C ARG A 356 -1.73 0.31 20.38
N ASN A 357 -2.72 0.14 21.24
CA ASN A 357 -4.09 -0.14 20.80
C ASN A 357 -4.70 1.06 20.06
N ALA A 358 -4.49 2.29 20.52
CA ALA A 358 -5.02 3.49 19.86
C ALA A 358 -4.41 3.69 18.47
N PHE A 359 -3.09 3.53 18.34
CA PHE A 359 -2.43 3.59 17.03
C PHE A 359 -2.98 2.51 16.11
N SER A 360 -2.99 1.25 16.57
CA SER A 360 -3.46 0.11 15.76
C SER A 360 -4.90 0.29 15.30
N LEU A 361 -5.76 0.85 16.15
CA LEU A 361 -7.17 1.08 15.85
C LEU A 361 -7.38 2.17 14.77
N VAL A 362 -6.63 3.27 14.82
CA VAL A 362 -6.69 4.30 13.77
C VAL A 362 -6.16 3.75 12.44
N LEU A 363 -5.12 2.92 12.49
CA LEU A 363 -4.56 2.28 11.30
C LEU A 363 -5.53 1.26 10.70
N PHE A 364 -6.17 0.44 11.55
CA PHE A 364 -7.25 -0.45 11.18
C PHE A 364 -8.41 0.28 10.52
N MET A 365 -8.74 1.48 11.00
CA MET A 365 -9.77 2.31 10.38
C MET A 365 -9.43 2.63 8.93
N TYR A 366 -8.23 3.15 8.65
CA TYR A 366 -7.86 3.48 7.28
C TYR A 366 -7.70 2.25 6.37
N ASP A 367 -7.15 1.14 6.88
CA ASP A 367 -7.06 -0.11 6.13
C ASP A 367 -8.45 -0.67 5.77
N SER A 368 -9.37 -0.69 6.74
CA SER A 368 -10.76 -1.10 6.51
C SER A 368 -11.50 -0.18 5.54
N LEU A 369 -11.24 1.13 5.59
CA LEU A 369 -11.83 2.08 4.63
C LEU A 369 -11.33 1.85 3.21
N LYS A 370 -10.04 1.50 3.03
CA LYS A 370 -9.47 1.14 1.73
C LYS A 370 -10.09 -0.15 1.20
N ASN A 371 -10.14 -1.18 2.02
CA ASN A 371 -10.59 -2.52 1.61
C ASN A 371 -12.12 -2.62 1.49
N ASN A 372 -12.85 -1.71 2.13
CA ASN A 372 -14.31 -1.58 2.07
C ASN A 372 -15.05 -2.92 2.30
N PRO A 373 -14.86 -3.59 3.46
CA PRO A 373 -15.50 -4.86 3.76
C PRO A 373 -17.02 -4.69 3.98
N ASP A 374 -17.76 -5.80 3.87
CA ASP A 374 -19.21 -5.84 4.14
C ASP A 374 -19.51 -5.65 5.63
N LEU A 375 -18.63 -6.12 6.52
CA LEU A 375 -18.74 -5.99 7.98
C LEU A 375 -17.39 -5.66 8.61
N ILE A 376 -17.41 -4.73 9.58
CA ILE A 376 -16.27 -4.40 10.44
C ILE A 376 -16.60 -4.85 11.86
N ILE A 377 -15.74 -5.65 12.48
CA ILE A 377 -15.89 -6.11 13.87
C ILE A 377 -14.81 -5.45 14.73
N LEU A 378 -15.22 -4.79 15.81
CA LEU A 378 -14.34 -4.22 16.81
C LEU A 378 -14.49 -5.00 18.12
N ASP A 379 -13.51 -5.86 18.44
CA ASP A 379 -13.51 -6.64 19.67
C ASP A 379 -12.82 -5.86 20.79
N ASP A 380 -13.63 -5.37 21.72
CA ASP A 380 -13.26 -4.55 22.87
C ASP A 380 -12.28 -3.41 22.56
N PRO A 381 -12.59 -2.56 21.56
CA PRO A 381 -11.61 -1.64 20.98
C PRO A 381 -11.19 -0.53 21.93
N ILE A 382 -11.91 -0.30 23.04
CA ILE A 382 -11.79 0.91 23.86
C ILE A 382 -11.69 0.72 25.37
N SER A 383 -11.76 -0.52 25.87
CA SER A 383 -11.75 -0.78 27.32
C SER A 383 -10.47 -0.36 28.04
N SER A 384 -9.34 -0.37 27.33
CA SER A 384 -8.02 -0.03 27.88
C SER A 384 -7.74 1.47 28.00
N PHE A 385 -8.70 2.35 27.68
CA PHE A 385 -8.48 3.79 27.64
C PHE A 385 -9.11 4.55 28.80
N ASP A 386 -8.48 5.67 29.17
CA ASP A 386 -9.08 6.66 30.07
C ASP A 386 -10.33 7.31 29.43
N ARG A 387 -11.30 7.77 30.24
CA ARG A 387 -12.59 8.35 29.77
C ARG A 387 -12.44 9.34 28.61
N ASN A 388 -11.52 10.31 28.73
CA ASN A 388 -11.31 11.33 27.69
C ASN A 388 -10.82 10.76 26.35
N LYS A 389 -10.03 9.67 26.39
CA LYS A 389 -9.49 9.01 25.20
C LYS A 389 -10.56 8.17 24.49
N LYS A 390 -11.47 7.53 25.25
CA LYS A 390 -12.59 6.75 24.68
C LYS A 390 -13.45 7.60 23.76
N TYR A 391 -13.85 8.79 24.22
CA TYR A 391 -14.64 9.72 23.39
C TYR A 391 -13.87 10.16 22.13
N ALA A 392 -12.59 10.49 22.24
CA ALA A 392 -11.76 10.89 21.09
C ALA A 392 -11.67 9.77 20.03
N ILE A 393 -11.60 8.52 20.47
CA ILE A 393 -11.61 7.34 19.60
C ILE A 393 -12.98 7.18 18.92
N LEU A 394 -14.09 7.22 19.68
CA LEU A 394 -15.43 7.11 19.10
C LEU A 394 -15.74 8.23 18.11
N GLU A 395 -15.31 9.46 18.40
CA GLU A 395 -15.42 10.59 17.48
C GLU A 395 -14.63 10.34 16.19
N THR A 396 -13.39 9.86 16.32
CA THR A 396 -12.53 9.56 15.18
C THR A 396 -13.09 8.44 14.31
N LEU A 397 -13.55 7.36 14.93
CA LEU A 397 -14.03 6.16 14.23
C LEU A 397 -15.40 6.31 13.59
N PHE A 398 -16.29 7.15 14.12
CA PHE A 398 -17.69 7.16 13.68
C PHE A 398 -18.24 8.52 13.27
N ARG A 399 -17.53 9.64 13.53
CA ARG A 399 -18.07 10.99 13.27
C ARG A 399 -17.30 11.81 12.26
N ARG A 400 -16.00 11.56 12.08
CA ARG A 400 -15.19 12.27 11.07
C ARG A 400 -15.62 11.92 9.64
N GLU A 401 -15.20 12.74 8.69
CA GLU A 401 -15.50 12.53 7.27
C GLU A 401 -14.92 11.21 6.75
N LYS A 402 -13.63 10.95 7.01
CA LYS A 402 -12.97 9.66 6.76
C LYS A 402 -13.02 8.80 8.01
N SER A 403 -14.12 8.09 8.18
CA SER A 403 -14.38 7.23 9.33
C SER A 403 -15.34 6.09 8.93
N PHE A 404 -15.70 5.23 9.86
CA PHE A 404 -16.70 4.18 9.66
C PHE A 404 -18.15 4.69 9.55
N LYS A 405 -18.35 6.01 9.38
CA LYS A 405 -19.64 6.57 9.03
C LYS A 405 -20.19 5.91 7.75
N ASN A 406 -21.47 5.54 7.76
CA ASN A 406 -22.14 4.75 6.71
C ASN A 406 -21.54 3.35 6.46
N LYS A 407 -20.81 2.77 7.41
CA LYS A 407 -20.35 1.37 7.35
C LYS A 407 -21.13 0.51 8.35
N THR A 408 -21.23 -0.77 8.05
CA THR A 408 -21.77 -1.77 8.99
C THR A 408 -20.67 -2.15 9.98
N VAL A 409 -20.82 -1.73 11.24
CA VAL A 409 -19.84 -2.01 12.29
C VAL A 409 -20.50 -2.71 13.47
N LEU A 410 -19.93 -3.84 13.88
CA LEU A 410 -20.27 -4.53 15.12
C LEU A 410 -19.18 -4.25 16.15
N MET A 411 -19.51 -3.48 17.18
CA MET A 411 -18.59 -3.23 18.31
C MET A 411 -19.02 -4.07 19.51
N LEU A 412 -18.14 -4.93 19.98
CA LEU A 412 -18.32 -5.72 21.19
C LEU A 412 -17.50 -5.07 22.29
N THR A 413 -18.10 -4.79 23.44
CA THR A 413 -17.37 -4.23 24.58
C THR A 413 -18.05 -4.58 25.90
N HIS A 414 -17.27 -4.64 26.97
CA HIS A 414 -17.78 -4.78 28.33
C HIS A 414 -18.01 -3.43 29.02
N ASP A 415 -17.63 -2.32 28.37
CA ASP A 415 -17.75 -0.97 28.89
C ASP A 415 -19.12 -0.36 28.55
N PHE A 416 -19.81 0.19 29.55
CA PHE A 416 -21.12 0.79 29.39
C PHE A 416 -21.07 2.27 29.02
N GLU A 417 -19.96 2.98 29.30
CA GLU A 417 -19.78 4.40 28.99
C GLU A 417 -20.00 4.74 27.50
N PRO A 418 -19.48 3.97 26.53
CA PRO A 418 -19.74 4.19 25.10
C PRO A 418 -21.21 4.11 24.74
N VAL A 419 -21.96 3.21 25.40
CA VAL A 419 -23.39 3.02 25.17
C VAL A 419 -24.16 4.24 25.69
N ILE A 420 -23.82 4.76 26.87
CA ILE A 420 -24.38 6.02 27.40
C ILE A 420 -24.12 7.17 26.42
N ASP A 421 -22.88 7.33 25.98
CA ASP A 421 -22.50 8.43 25.09
C ASP A 421 -23.23 8.38 23.75
N VAL A 422 -23.27 7.21 23.12
CA VAL A 422 -23.82 7.03 21.77
C VAL A 422 -25.35 7.02 21.76
N ILE A 423 -25.99 6.31 22.71
CA ILE A 423 -27.45 6.11 22.73
C ILE A 423 -28.17 7.23 23.49
N HIS A 424 -27.61 7.71 24.61
CA HIS A 424 -28.29 8.66 25.49
C HIS A 424 -27.81 10.11 25.33
N THR A 425 -26.52 10.37 25.57
CA THR A 425 -25.97 11.75 25.71
C THR A 425 -25.82 12.46 24.37
N LEU A 426 -25.30 11.76 23.35
CA LEU A 426 -25.02 12.30 22.02
C LEU A 426 -25.99 11.73 20.98
N SER A 427 -27.18 11.34 21.42
CA SER A 427 -28.25 10.83 20.56
C SER A 427 -28.47 11.78 19.37
N GLY A 428 -28.34 11.26 18.14
CA GLY A 428 -28.47 12.04 16.90
C GLY A 428 -27.15 12.60 16.33
N LYS A 429 -26.02 12.49 17.04
CA LYS A 429 -24.68 12.80 16.49
C LYS A 429 -24.02 11.59 15.83
N PHE A 430 -24.51 10.39 16.13
CA PHE A 430 -24.14 9.13 15.49
C PHE A 430 -25.28 8.70 14.57
N GLN A 431 -24.94 8.01 13.48
CA GLN A 431 -25.91 7.53 12.50
C GLN A 431 -26.56 6.24 13.02
N GLU A 432 -27.85 6.32 13.36
CA GLU A 432 -28.73 5.21 13.79
C GLU A 432 -28.02 4.10 14.59
N PRO A 433 -27.39 4.43 15.74
CA PRO A 433 -26.73 3.42 16.54
C PRO A 433 -27.75 2.44 17.14
N ILE A 434 -27.43 1.15 17.04
CA ILE A 434 -28.19 0.07 17.69
C ILE A 434 -27.31 -0.47 18.81
N ALA A 435 -27.87 -0.56 20.01
CA ALA A 435 -27.20 -1.15 21.16
C ALA A 435 -28.05 -2.29 21.71
N SER A 436 -27.36 -3.36 22.11
CA SER A 436 -27.99 -4.52 22.71
C SER A 436 -27.12 -5.08 23.83
N PHE A 437 -27.78 -5.54 24.88
CA PHE A 437 -27.15 -6.27 25.97
C PHE A 437 -27.12 -7.76 25.60
N LEU A 438 -25.93 -8.35 25.61
CA LEU A 438 -25.75 -9.78 25.35
C LEU A 438 -25.65 -10.53 26.67
N THR A 439 -26.48 -11.55 26.84
CA THR A 439 -26.41 -12.47 27.98
C THR A 439 -26.36 -13.91 27.50
N SER A 440 -25.68 -14.78 28.24
CA SER A 440 -25.58 -16.20 27.92
C SER A 440 -26.14 -17.03 29.07
N SER A 441 -27.17 -17.82 28.80
CA SER A 441 -27.76 -18.76 29.76
C SER A 441 -27.79 -20.16 29.14
N SER A 442 -27.24 -21.14 29.86
CA SER A 442 -27.18 -22.55 29.42
C SER A 442 -26.63 -22.74 27.98
N GLY A 443 -25.61 -21.96 27.61
CA GLY A 443 -24.99 -22.01 26.28
C GLY A 443 -25.77 -21.33 25.16
N LYS A 444 -26.89 -20.67 25.45
CA LYS A 444 -27.65 -19.84 24.51
C LYS A 444 -27.40 -18.36 24.76
N VAL A 445 -26.93 -17.66 23.74
CA VAL A 445 -26.79 -16.20 23.76
C VAL A 445 -28.12 -15.56 23.40
N VAL A 446 -28.58 -14.64 24.23
CA VAL A 446 -29.78 -13.84 24.05
C VAL A 446 -29.38 -12.38 23.95
N GLU A 447 -29.98 -11.68 22.99
CA GLU A 447 -29.79 -10.27 22.74
C GLU A 447 -31.00 -9.49 23.25
N ILE A 448 -30.77 -8.49 24.12
CA ILE A 448 -31.81 -7.63 24.68
C ILE A 448 -31.55 -6.19 24.18
N PRO A 449 -32.43 -5.60 23.37
CA PRO A 449 -32.24 -4.23 22.88
C PRO A 449 -32.12 -3.21 24.02
N ILE A 450 -31.22 -2.24 23.86
CA ILE A 450 -31.04 -1.08 24.75
C ILE A 450 -31.55 0.16 24.02
N THR A 451 -32.59 0.78 24.55
CA THR A 451 -33.11 2.06 24.04
C THR A 451 -32.67 3.22 24.94
N LYS A 452 -32.89 4.46 24.48
CA LYS A 452 -32.61 5.65 25.28
C LYS A 452 -33.37 5.66 26.62
N GLN A 453 -34.57 5.09 26.66
CA GLN A 453 -35.40 5.00 27.86
C GLN A 453 -34.91 3.94 28.85
N ASP A 454 -34.07 3.01 28.41
CA ASP A 454 -33.51 1.96 29.26
C ASP A 454 -32.29 2.43 30.07
N ILE A 455 -31.69 3.56 29.65
CA ILE A 455 -30.52 4.17 30.30
C ILE A 455 -31.04 5.20 31.30
N ILE A 456 -31.09 4.79 32.58
CA ILE A 456 -31.72 5.55 33.66
C ILE A 456 -30.77 5.71 34.85
N THR A 457 -31.06 6.69 35.69
CA THR A 457 -30.33 6.89 36.95
C THR A 457 -30.64 5.78 37.94
N PHE A 458 -29.77 5.62 38.93
CA PHE A 458 -30.01 4.67 40.02
C PHE A 458 -31.34 4.92 40.75
N ASN A 459 -31.70 6.20 40.97
CA ASN A 459 -32.96 6.56 41.61
C ASN A 459 -34.19 6.16 40.81
N GLU A 460 -34.11 6.24 39.48
CA GLU A 460 -35.17 5.77 38.59
C GLU A 460 -35.26 4.24 38.62
N VAL A 461 -34.14 3.51 38.66
CA VAL A 461 -34.14 2.04 38.85
C VAL A 461 -34.90 1.66 40.11
N CYS A 462 -34.59 2.29 41.25
CA CYS A 462 -35.31 2.05 42.49
C CYS A 462 -36.80 2.39 42.37
N SER A 463 -37.15 3.51 41.74
CA SER A 463 -38.54 3.95 41.59
C SER A 463 -39.36 2.98 40.74
N VAL A 464 -38.80 2.50 39.63
CA VAL A 464 -39.44 1.50 38.75
C VAL A 464 -39.67 0.19 39.50
N ASN A 465 -38.66 -0.32 40.21
CA ASN A 465 -38.76 -1.60 40.90
C ASN A 465 -39.62 -1.54 42.17
N LEU A 466 -39.66 -0.40 42.88
CA LEU A 466 -40.59 -0.18 44.00
C LEU A 466 -42.06 -0.19 43.53
N ALA A 467 -42.32 0.34 42.33
CA ALA A 467 -43.65 0.31 41.72
C ALA A 467 -44.01 -1.06 41.11
N ALA A 468 -43.07 -1.99 40.95
CA ALA A 468 -43.22 -3.20 40.16
C ALA A 468 -44.06 -4.33 40.79
N GLY A 469 -44.82 -4.07 41.86
CA GLY A 469 -45.67 -5.09 42.49
C GLY A 469 -44.92 -6.31 43.06
N CYS A 470 -43.62 -6.16 43.35
CA CYS A 470 -42.78 -7.20 43.95
C CYS A 470 -43.01 -7.34 45.46
N ASP A 471 -42.43 -8.39 46.06
CA ASP A 471 -42.52 -8.65 47.51
C ASP A 471 -41.96 -7.47 48.33
N ASP A 472 -42.58 -7.16 49.46
CA ASP A 472 -42.19 -6.02 50.30
C ASP A 472 -40.75 -6.11 50.82
N ILE A 473 -40.17 -7.31 50.93
CA ILE A 473 -38.74 -7.49 51.25
C ILE A 473 -37.87 -7.04 50.08
N VAL A 474 -38.28 -7.32 48.84
CA VAL A 474 -37.60 -6.81 47.63
C VAL A 474 -37.73 -5.30 47.54
N LYS A 475 -38.92 -4.75 47.83
CA LYS A 475 -39.09 -3.29 47.94
C LYS A 475 -38.19 -2.69 49.01
N ALA A 476 -38.09 -3.31 50.18
CA ALA A 476 -37.20 -2.86 51.25
C ALA A 476 -35.72 -2.83 50.81
N ILE A 477 -35.27 -3.82 50.02
CA ILE A 477 -33.91 -3.84 49.43
C ILE A 477 -33.69 -2.61 48.53
N TYR A 478 -34.58 -2.35 47.57
CA TYR A 478 -34.47 -1.19 46.68
C TYR A 478 -34.60 0.14 47.44
N LEU A 479 -35.48 0.22 48.44
CA LEU A 479 -35.67 1.41 49.26
C LEU A 479 -34.43 1.73 50.11
N ARG A 480 -33.84 0.71 50.76
CA ARG A 480 -32.57 0.86 51.49
C ARG A 480 -31.50 1.47 50.59
N ARG A 481 -31.42 0.96 49.38
CA ARG A 481 -30.40 1.35 48.40
C ARG A 481 -30.63 2.76 47.87
N ARG A 482 -31.89 3.17 47.64
CA ARG A 482 -32.26 4.55 47.28
C ARG A 482 -31.78 5.55 48.33
N TYR A 483 -32.00 5.24 49.61
CA TYR A 483 -31.48 6.04 50.72
C TYR A 483 -29.95 6.14 50.73
N GLU A 484 -29.23 5.02 50.52
CA GLU A 484 -27.77 5.02 50.46
C GLU A 484 -27.22 5.95 49.36
N VAL A 485 -27.80 5.90 48.16
CA VAL A 485 -27.35 6.69 47.01
C VAL A 485 -27.65 8.18 47.19
N ASN A 486 -28.76 8.52 47.84
CA ASN A 486 -29.07 9.92 48.19
C ASN A 486 -28.29 10.44 49.40
N GLY A 487 -27.52 9.59 50.09
CA GLY A 487 -26.83 9.94 51.34
C GLY A 487 -27.79 10.14 52.53
N GLU A 488 -29.04 9.67 52.41
CA GLU A 488 -30.10 9.80 53.40
C GLU A 488 -29.95 8.72 54.46
N LYS A 489 -29.30 9.02 55.59
CA LYS A 489 -29.11 8.07 56.72
C LYS A 489 -30.05 8.31 57.90
N GLY A 490 -31.24 8.83 57.60
CA GLY A 490 -32.28 9.20 58.58
C GLY A 490 -33.12 8.02 59.12
N ASN A 491 -34.27 8.33 59.71
CA ASN A 491 -35.22 7.39 60.33
C ASN A 491 -35.64 6.24 59.40
N GLY A 492 -36.13 6.53 58.19
CA GLY A 492 -36.49 5.51 57.21
C GLY A 492 -35.33 4.56 56.85
N TYR A 493 -34.15 5.12 56.55
CA TYR A 493 -32.95 4.32 56.25
C TYR A 493 -32.55 3.40 57.39
N GLN A 494 -32.49 3.92 58.62
CA GLN A 494 -32.09 3.12 59.78
C GLN A 494 -33.09 1.99 59.99
N LEU A 495 -34.40 2.26 59.96
CA LEU A 495 -35.40 1.22 60.16
C LEU A 495 -35.34 0.12 59.10
N ILE A 496 -35.27 0.47 57.81
CA ILE A 496 -35.09 -0.52 56.72
C ILE A 496 -33.77 -1.28 56.85
N SER A 497 -32.68 -0.58 57.23
CA SER A 497 -31.39 -1.23 57.43
C SER A 497 -31.47 -2.26 58.56
N ASN A 498 -32.12 -1.94 59.69
CA ASN A 498 -32.31 -2.90 60.78
C ASN A 498 -33.17 -4.10 60.35
N LEU A 499 -34.21 -3.88 59.55
CA LEU A 499 -35.04 -4.95 58.99
C LEU A 499 -34.20 -5.95 58.18
N LEU A 500 -33.40 -5.45 57.24
CA LEU A 500 -32.57 -6.32 56.38
C LEU A 500 -31.36 -6.92 57.12
N HIS A 501 -31.00 -6.38 58.29
CA HIS A 501 -30.05 -6.99 59.23
C HIS A 501 -30.72 -7.87 60.30
N LYS A 502 -31.99 -8.28 60.13
CA LYS A 502 -32.70 -9.23 61.00
C LYS A 502 -32.88 -8.80 62.46
N ARG A 503 -32.76 -7.51 62.79
CA ARG A 503 -32.76 -7.06 64.19
C ARG A 503 -34.19 -6.95 64.73
N ALA A 504 -34.51 -7.72 65.76
CA ALA A 504 -35.80 -7.61 66.44
C ALA A 504 -36.02 -6.23 67.08
N VAL A 505 -34.95 -5.63 67.64
CA VAL A 505 -34.98 -4.26 68.19
C VAL A 505 -34.20 -3.34 67.23
N PRO A 506 -34.86 -2.36 66.58
CA PRO A 506 -34.18 -1.43 65.69
C PRO A 506 -33.18 -0.54 66.43
N LEU A 507 -31.97 -0.44 65.88
CA LEU A 507 -30.90 0.41 66.40
C LEU A 507 -30.74 1.68 65.55
N TRP A 508 -30.55 2.81 66.20
CA TRP A 508 -30.05 4.03 65.60
C TRP A 508 -28.52 3.99 65.55
N ILE A 509 -27.95 3.95 64.34
CA ILE A 509 -26.49 3.92 64.14
C ILE A 509 -26.04 5.21 63.46
N GLY A 510 -25.47 6.13 64.24
CA GLY A 510 -24.88 7.39 63.79
C GLY A 510 -23.37 7.43 64.04
N THR A 511 -22.73 8.56 63.75
CA THR A 511 -21.29 8.76 63.95
C THR A 511 -20.91 8.58 65.43
N GLY A 512 -20.40 7.40 65.78
CA GLY A 512 -19.97 7.05 67.14
C GLY A 512 -21.10 6.81 68.14
N ILE A 513 -22.35 6.68 67.69
CA ILE A 513 -23.52 6.43 68.55
C ILE A 513 -24.26 5.20 68.02
N GLU A 514 -24.45 4.24 68.92
CA GLU A 514 -25.30 3.06 68.73
C GLU A 514 -26.26 2.98 69.92
N ARG A 515 -27.56 3.08 69.65
CA ARG A 515 -28.62 2.99 70.66
C ARG A 515 -29.90 2.43 70.06
N ASP A 516 -30.85 2.03 70.88
CA ASP A 516 -32.18 1.68 70.40
C ASP A 516 -32.88 2.90 69.78
N MET A 517 -33.63 2.67 68.71
CA MET A 517 -34.54 3.68 68.15
C MET A 517 -35.68 3.94 69.14
N THR A 518 -36.03 5.21 69.32
CA THR A 518 -37.18 5.60 70.13
C THR A 518 -38.49 5.31 69.39
N ALA A 519 -39.59 5.16 70.12
CA ALA A 519 -40.91 4.94 69.52
C ALA A 519 -41.32 6.06 68.52
N GLN A 520 -40.91 7.31 68.79
CA GLN A 520 -41.15 8.43 67.87
C GLN A 520 -40.35 8.29 66.57
N GLU A 521 -39.09 7.86 66.64
CA GLU A 521 -38.25 7.64 65.45
C GLU A 521 -38.76 6.47 64.61
N ILE A 522 -39.21 5.39 65.25
CA ILE A 522 -39.82 4.25 64.57
C ILE A 522 -41.12 4.69 63.89
N SER A 523 -42.00 5.42 64.59
CA SER A 523 -43.25 5.91 64.00
C SER A 523 -43.00 6.84 62.81
N ALA A 524 -42.01 7.74 62.92
CA ALA A 524 -41.64 8.62 61.82
C ALA A 524 -41.07 7.84 60.62
N ALA A 525 -40.22 6.85 60.88
CA ALA A 525 -39.67 5.97 59.84
C ALA A 525 -40.77 5.16 59.12
N VAL A 526 -41.71 4.59 59.87
CA VAL A 526 -42.84 3.83 59.30
C VAL A 526 -43.66 4.73 58.37
N SER A 527 -44.06 5.93 58.82
CA SER A 527 -44.82 6.86 57.97
C SER A 527 -44.04 7.30 56.72
N GLU A 528 -42.71 7.41 56.80
CA GLU A 528 -41.86 7.71 55.65
C GLU A 528 -41.83 6.54 54.64
N ILE A 529 -41.68 5.32 55.14
CA ILE A 529 -41.57 4.09 54.34
C ILE A 529 -42.91 3.72 53.70
N GLU A 530 -44.04 3.97 54.37
CA GLU A 530 -45.40 3.69 53.86
C GLU A 530 -45.68 4.37 52.52
N VAL A 531 -45.02 5.49 52.22
CA VAL A 531 -45.11 6.17 50.92
C VAL A 531 -44.60 5.28 49.77
N ALA A 532 -43.63 4.40 50.06
CA ALA A 532 -43.03 3.48 49.08
C ALA A 532 -43.51 2.02 49.24
N ILE A 533 -43.91 1.61 50.43
CA ILE A 533 -44.37 0.25 50.75
C ILE A 533 -45.68 0.36 51.52
N ASP A 534 -46.80 0.25 50.80
CA ASP A 534 -48.13 0.34 51.38
C ASP A 534 -48.34 -0.73 52.48
N GLY A 535 -48.87 -0.31 53.63
CA GLY A 535 -49.08 -1.19 54.78
C GLY A 535 -47.81 -1.70 55.48
N PHE A 536 -46.68 -0.98 55.36
CA PHE A 536 -45.40 -1.40 55.97
C PHE A 536 -45.52 -1.68 57.47
N ASN A 537 -45.18 -2.90 57.87
CA ASN A 537 -45.15 -3.33 59.28
C ASN A 537 -43.78 -3.95 59.60
N TYR A 538 -43.03 -3.27 60.45
CA TYR A 538 -41.67 -3.68 60.82
C TYR A 538 -41.63 -5.06 61.48
N ASP A 539 -42.46 -5.30 62.51
CA ASP A 539 -42.41 -6.54 63.27
C ASP A 539 -42.82 -7.74 62.41
N ALA A 540 -43.86 -7.58 61.58
CA ALA A 540 -44.30 -8.61 60.66
C ALA A 540 -43.20 -8.96 59.65
N LEU A 541 -42.61 -7.95 58.98
CA LEU A 541 -41.53 -8.18 58.02
C LEU A 541 -40.25 -8.71 58.70
N CYS A 542 -39.93 -8.25 59.91
CA CYS A 542 -38.76 -8.72 60.67
C CYS A 542 -38.91 -10.20 61.04
N ASN A 543 -40.11 -10.64 61.41
CA ASN A 543 -40.41 -12.06 61.62
C ASN A 543 -40.24 -12.87 60.32
N ARG A 544 -40.67 -12.32 59.17
CA ARG A 544 -40.48 -12.96 57.86
C ARG A 544 -39.00 -13.09 57.47
N VAL A 545 -38.21 -12.02 57.66
CA VAL A 545 -36.78 -12.00 57.30
C VAL A 545 -35.95 -12.94 58.19
N ASN A 546 -36.41 -13.20 59.42
CA ASN A 546 -35.82 -14.21 60.33
C ASN A 546 -36.28 -15.65 60.04
N ASP A 547 -37.31 -15.86 59.22
CA ASP A 547 -37.80 -17.17 58.83
C ASP A 547 -37.15 -17.62 57.51
N ASP A 548 -36.14 -18.48 57.61
CA ASP A 548 -35.45 -19.07 56.47
C ASP A 548 -36.41 -19.70 55.44
N ALA A 549 -37.50 -20.35 55.86
CA ALA A 549 -38.41 -21.03 54.93
C ALA A 549 -39.19 -20.00 54.09
N GLN A 550 -39.63 -18.91 54.72
CA GLN A 550 -40.28 -17.81 54.01
C GLN A 550 -39.31 -17.07 53.10
N MET A 551 -38.08 -16.80 53.55
CA MET A 551 -37.06 -16.13 52.74
C MET A 551 -36.62 -16.99 51.54
N ILE A 552 -36.55 -18.32 51.67
CA ILE A 552 -36.35 -19.23 50.54
C ILE A 552 -37.53 -19.15 49.57
N GLY A 553 -38.76 -19.01 50.08
CA GLY A 553 -39.95 -18.71 49.25
C GLY A 553 -39.81 -17.42 48.45
N VAL A 554 -39.31 -16.35 49.09
CA VAL A 554 -39.04 -15.07 48.41
C VAL A 554 -37.91 -15.21 47.38
N TYR A 555 -36.84 -15.94 47.71
CA TYR A 555 -35.71 -16.23 46.79
C TYR A 555 -36.16 -16.98 45.54
N THR A 556 -36.98 -18.02 45.71
CA THR A 556 -37.49 -18.85 44.61
C THR A 556 -38.51 -18.12 43.75
N SER A 557 -39.25 -17.16 44.33
CA SER A 557 -40.21 -16.31 43.62
C SER A 557 -39.57 -15.10 42.92
N ALA A 558 -38.32 -14.77 43.24
CA ALA A 558 -37.59 -13.67 42.62
C ALA A 558 -37.41 -13.92 41.12
N THR A 559 -37.67 -12.90 40.31
CA THR A 559 -37.76 -13.03 38.85
C THR A 559 -36.44 -12.78 38.13
N ASN A 560 -35.45 -12.22 38.81
CA ASN A 560 -34.16 -11.88 38.26
C ASN A 560 -32.99 -12.21 39.19
N ASN A 561 -31.80 -12.36 38.59
CA ASN A 561 -30.58 -12.76 39.28
C ASN A 561 -30.11 -11.74 40.33
N TYR A 562 -30.36 -10.45 40.12
CA TYR A 562 -29.97 -9.42 41.06
C TYR A 562 -30.74 -9.55 42.37
N GLU A 563 -32.07 -9.65 42.30
CA GLU A 563 -32.93 -9.86 43.47
C GLU A 563 -32.57 -11.15 44.20
N LYS A 564 -32.40 -12.26 43.47
CA LYS A 564 -31.93 -13.53 44.03
C LYS A 564 -30.65 -13.34 44.84
N LEU A 565 -29.65 -12.65 44.29
CA LEU A 565 -28.39 -12.39 44.98
C LEU A 565 -28.58 -11.56 46.27
N GLN A 566 -29.42 -10.51 46.24
CA GLN A 566 -29.69 -9.71 47.43
C GLN A 566 -30.42 -10.50 48.52
N ILE A 567 -31.40 -11.32 48.13
CA ILE A 567 -32.13 -12.19 49.07
C ILE A 567 -31.19 -13.24 49.66
N TYR A 568 -30.33 -13.85 48.84
CA TYR A 568 -29.33 -14.81 49.29
C TYR A 568 -28.39 -14.21 50.36
N ARG A 569 -27.93 -12.98 50.14
CA ARG A 569 -27.10 -12.24 51.11
C ARG A 569 -27.80 -12.10 52.46
N ILE A 570 -29.11 -11.85 52.46
CA ILE A 570 -29.90 -11.73 53.69
C ILE A 570 -30.04 -13.10 54.37
N ILE A 571 -30.38 -14.16 53.63
CA ILE A 571 -30.54 -15.53 54.17
C ILE A 571 -29.24 -15.98 54.88
N TYR A 572 -28.09 -15.79 54.22
CA TYR A 572 -26.80 -16.26 54.70
C TYR A 572 -25.97 -15.20 55.44
N MET A 573 -26.56 -14.07 55.84
CA MET A 573 -25.84 -12.98 56.52
C MET A 573 -25.12 -13.45 57.81
N ASP A 574 -25.77 -14.31 58.59
CA ASP A 574 -25.27 -14.85 59.86
C ASP A 574 -24.67 -16.27 59.70
N LYS A 575 -24.43 -16.70 58.45
CA LYS A 575 -23.97 -18.03 58.08
C LYS A 575 -22.71 -17.90 57.21
N SER A 576 -22.04 -19.02 56.94
CA SER A 576 -21.03 -19.05 55.89
C SER A 576 -21.72 -18.89 54.52
N LEU A 577 -21.36 -17.84 53.76
CA LEU A 577 -21.94 -17.58 52.45
C LEU A 577 -21.63 -18.69 51.44
N HIS A 578 -20.40 -19.21 51.46
CA HIS A 578 -19.93 -20.27 50.57
C HIS A 578 -18.56 -20.78 51.08
N GLU A 579 -18.23 -22.05 50.81
CA GLU A 579 -16.93 -22.65 51.22
C GLU A 579 -15.74 -22.02 50.49
N SER A 580 -15.92 -21.63 49.23
CA SER A 580 -14.92 -20.90 48.44
C SER A 580 -14.90 -19.41 48.78
N ASP A 581 -13.76 -18.93 49.26
CA ASP A 581 -13.50 -17.51 49.48
C ASP A 581 -13.65 -16.66 48.22
N ILE A 582 -13.42 -17.23 47.03
CA ILE A 582 -13.58 -16.52 45.75
C ILE A 582 -15.07 -16.22 45.50
N ILE A 583 -15.93 -17.23 45.68
CA ILE A 583 -17.39 -17.07 45.51
C ILE A 583 -17.95 -16.21 46.64
N SER A 584 -17.52 -16.41 47.88
CA SER A 584 -17.90 -15.57 49.02
C SER A 584 -17.50 -14.11 48.80
N LYS A 585 -16.28 -13.86 48.31
CA LYS A 585 -15.82 -12.53 47.91
C LYS A 585 -16.68 -11.98 46.78
N PHE A 586 -16.98 -12.74 45.73
CA PHE A 586 -17.87 -12.28 44.66
C PHE A 586 -19.29 -11.99 45.17
N ILE A 587 -19.87 -12.81 46.05
CA ILE A 587 -21.21 -12.56 46.60
C ILE A 587 -21.21 -11.29 47.46
N LYS A 588 -20.16 -11.04 48.25
CA LYS A 588 -20.04 -9.81 49.08
C LYS A 588 -19.68 -8.57 48.26
N GLU A 589 -18.67 -8.71 47.41
CA GLU A 589 -18.02 -7.67 46.61
C GLU A 589 -18.58 -7.54 45.20
N SER A 590 -19.61 -8.30 44.79
CA SER A 590 -20.42 -7.99 43.60
C SER A 590 -21.15 -6.69 43.84
N PHE A 591 -20.33 -5.65 43.79
CA PHE A 591 -20.47 -4.47 43.00
C PHE A 591 -21.85 -3.89 43.16
N HIS A 592 -21.84 -2.77 43.87
CA HIS A 592 -22.31 -1.53 43.28
C HIS A 592 -21.80 -1.37 41.82
N ILE A 593 -22.15 -2.26 40.88
CA ILE A 593 -21.95 -2.12 39.42
C ILE A 593 -22.53 -0.76 38.97
N GLU A 594 -23.46 -0.30 39.80
CA GLU A 594 -24.22 0.93 39.86
C GLU A 594 -23.44 2.20 40.27
N ASN A 595 -22.23 2.11 40.84
CA ASN A 595 -21.53 3.26 41.43
C ASN A 595 -20.51 3.95 40.49
N ASP A 596 -20.10 3.28 39.41
CA ASP A 596 -19.06 3.85 38.52
C ASP A 596 -19.64 4.94 37.58
N TYR A 597 -20.94 4.88 37.32
CA TYR A 597 -21.67 5.79 36.44
C TYR A 597 -22.95 6.30 37.09
N LEU A 598 -23.30 7.57 36.82
CA LEU A 598 -24.56 8.16 37.28
C LEU A 598 -25.79 7.48 36.61
N MET A 599 -25.59 6.94 35.41
CA MET A 599 -26.61 6.28 34.60
C MET A 599 -26.25 4.82 34.37
N GLN A 600 -27.26 3.95 34.31
CA GLN A 600 -27.12 2.51 34.18
C GLN A 600 -28.35 1.87 33.56
N LEU A 601 -28.29 0.55 33.34
CA LEU A 601 -29.43 -0.28 32.99
C LEU A 601 -30.11 -0.84 34.25
N ASN A 602 -31.43 -1.04 34.21
CA ASN A 602 -32.12 -1.72 35.31
C ASN A 602 -31.70 -3.21 35.37
N PRO A 603 -31.04 -3.68 36.45
CA PRO A 603 -30.55 -5.06 36.54
C PRO A 603 -31.68 -6.11 36.56
N ALA A 604 -32.92 -5.70 36.85
CA ALA A 604 -34.08 -6.58 36.76
C ALA A 604 -34.42 -6.96 35.31
N LYS A 605 -34.20 -6.04 34.36
CA LYS A 605 -34.40 -6.26 32.92
C LYS A 605 -33.12 -6.75 32.23
N TYR A 606 -31.96 -6.26 32.66
CA TYR A 606 -30.66 -6.54 32.07
C TYR A 606 -29.78 -7.29 33.08
N PRO A 607 -29.70 -8.62 33.01
CA PRO A 607 -29.05 -9.43 34.05
C PRO A 607 -27.52 -9.25 34.00
N THR A 608 -27.00 -8.38 34.87
CA THR A 608 -25.56 -8.12 35.04
C THR A 608 -24.87 -9.13 35.96
N THR A 609 -25.64 -9.83 36.79
CA THR A 609 -25.10 -10.87 37.69
C THR A 609 -24.81 -12.15 36.90
N PRO A 610 -23.55 -12.66 36.92
CA PRO A 610 -23.19 -13.86 36.19
C PRO A 610 -24.00 -15.09 36.63
N ASN A 611 -24.48 -15.87 35.65
CA ASN A 611 -25.33 -17.04 35.91
C ASN A 611 -24.67 -18.08 36.82
N TYR A 612 -23.37 -18.34 36.66
CA TYR A 612 -22.66 -19.34 37.48
C TYR A 612 -22.68 -19.02 38.98
N ILE A 613 -22.78 -17.74 39.36
CA ILE A 613 -22.87 -17.33 40.77
C ILE A 613 -24.24 -17.65 41.34
N ILE A 614 -25.28 -17.44 40.55
CA ILE A 614 -26.64 -17.80 40.94
C ILE A 614 -26.81 -19.31 41.02
N GLU A 615 -26.18 -20.08 40.12
CA GLU A 615 -26.15 -21.54 40.21
C GLU A 615 -25.51 -22.04 41.52
N GLU A 616 -24.43 -21.41 42.01
CA GLU A 616 -23.87 -21.73 43.33
C GLU A 616 -24.80 -21.36 44.48
N CYS A 617 -25.48 -20.19 44.40
CA CYS A 617 -26.50 -19.82 45.37
C CYS A 617 -27.68 -20.81 45.39
N ASP A 618 -28.17 -21.22 44.21
CA ASP A 618 -29.27 -22.17 44.04
C ASP A 618 -28.90 -23.54 44.65
N LYS A 619 -27.65 -24.01 44.50
CA LYS A 619 -27.15 -25.25 45.14
C LYS A 619 -27.20 -25.15 46.66
N MET A 620 -26.71 -24.05 47.23
CA MET A 620 -26.69 -23.84 48.69
C MET A 620 -28.09 -23.79 49.28
N ILE A 621 -29.02 -23.09 48.61
CA ILE A 621 -30.44 -23.02 49.00
C ILE A 621 -31.10 -24.41 48.92
N SER A 622 -30.78 -25.19 47.88
CA SER A 622 -31.30 -26.55 47.72
C SER A 622 -30.85 -27.49 48.84
N VAL A 623 -29.57 -27.44 49.22
CA VAL A 623 -29.03 -28.23 50.36
C VAL A 623 -29.72 -27.86 51.67
N ALA A 624 -29.93 -26.57 51.93
CA ALA A 624 -30.62 -26.09 53.12
C ALA A 624 -32.09 -26.54 53.19
N THR A 625 -32.73 -26.70 52.03
CA THR A 625 -34.12 -27.18 51.93
C THR A 625 -34.22 -28.69 52.22
N VAL A 626 -33.28 -29.49 51.70
CA VAL A 626 -33.24 -30.95 51.92
C VAL A 626 -32.90 -31.30 53.38
N ALA A 627 -31.96 -30.58 54.00
CA ALA A 627 -31.56 -30.81 55.38
C ALA A 627 -32.65 -30.49 56.44
N LYS A 628 -33.70 -29.75 56.07
CA LYS A 628 -34.87 -29.48 56.93
C LYS A 628 -36.05 -30.44 56.71
N ALA A 629 -36.07 -31.16 55.58
CA ALA A 629 -37.12 -32.12 55.23
C ALA A 629 -36.80 -33.56 55.69
N ALA A 630 -35.54 -33.83 56.02
CA ALA A 630 -35.06 -35.03 56.73
C ALA A 630 -35.00 -34.75 58.23
#